data_AF-A0AA39WQ39-F1
#
_entry.id   AF-A0AA39WQ39-F1
#
_cell.length_a   1.000
_cell.length_b   1.000
_cell.length_c   1.000
_cell.angle_alpha   90.00
_cell.angle_beta   90.00
_cell.angle_gamma   90.00
#
_symmetry.space_group_name_H-M   'P 1'
#
loop_
_entity.id
_entity.type
_entity.pdbx_description
1 polymer ?
#
loop_
_entity_poly.entity_id
_entity_poly.type
_entity_poly.pdbx_seq_one_letter_code
_entity_poly.pdbx_strand_id
1 'polypeptide(L)'
;MNTPESTTETDPVINISPNGNAILVVGPQAVRLRVHSLHLQSASKVFNAMLGPNWSEGQGLSEESPPTILLEEDDPEALRIICCVIHHRNDDLPHTLPPGLGTPDLIETGYLVASAFLFGDMDTLPWKTIYLLEERRTRMRAELAELLWTDPSCLCGWNKLLKERYEVLQGTYKPLEWLEVPISRIIGKMKVTPEELEPKRCSSNGYYTFHEVPTGQDTFQGKMEAMKKKASICLDCVHDEKAKSCRFKHG
;
A
#
# COMPACT_ATOMS: atom_id res chain seq x y z
N MET A 1 -47.76 -19.66 28.19
CA MET A 1 -46.33 -19.99 28.40
C MET A 1 -45.99 -21.09 27.42
N ASN A 2 -45.15 -20.78 26.43
CA ASN A 2 -44.12 -21.66 25.87
C ASN A 2 -43.24 -20.79 24.94
N THR A 3 -41.95 -20.84 25.23
CA THR A 3 -40.82 -20.00 24.82
C THR A 3 -40.50 -20.14 23.33
N PRO A 4 -40.02 -19.09 22.63
CA PRO A 4 -39.48 -19.24 21.28
C PRO A 4 -38.07 -19.83 21.35
N GLU A 5 -37.83 -20.90 20.60
CA GLU A 5 -36.49 -21.45 20.37
C GLU A 5 -35.67 -20.45 19.53
N SER A 6 -34.59 -19.98 20.14
CA SER A 6 -33.53 -19.18 19.53
C SER A 6 -32.52 -20.12 18.88
N THR A 7 -32.50 -20.15 17.54
CA THR A 7 -31.40 -20.72 16.77
C THR A 7 -30.39 -19.63 16.45
N THR A 8 -29.28 -19.62 17.18
CA THR A 8 -28.12 -18.76 16.98
C THR A 8 -27.30 -19.22 15.77
N GLU A 9 -27.64 -18.74 14.57
CA GLU A 9 -26.65 -18.62 13.49
C GLU A 9 -25.74 -17.45 13.87
N THR A 10 -24.47 -17.73 14.16
CA THR A 10 -23.49 -16.69 14.48
C THR A 10 -23.02 -16.07 13.18
N ASP A 11 -23.28 -14.77 13.00
CA ASP A 11 -22.79 -14.01 11.85
C ASP A 11 -21.28 -14.19 11.66
N PRO A 12 -20.79 -14.25 10.41
CA PRO A 12 -19.38 -14.51 10.13
C PRO A 12 -18.49 -13.39 10.69
N VAL A 13 -17.42 -13.78 11.39
CA VAL A 13 -16.39 -12.84 11.86
C VAL A 13 -15.53 -12.39 10.69
N ILE A 14 -15.50 -11.08 10.43
CA ILE A 14 -14.66 -10.47 9.40
C ILE A 14 -13.24 -10.34 9.95
N ASN A 15 -12.30 -11.08 9.36
CA ASN A 15 -10.91 -11.10 9.80
C ASN A 15 -10.10 -9.97 9.14
N ILE A 16 -10.02 -8.82 9.80
CA ILE A 16 -9.13 -7.72 9.40
C ILE A 16 -7.67 -8.07 9.72
N SER A 17 -7.47 -8.72 10.87
CA SER A 17 -6.20 -9.36 11.23
C SER A 17 -6.41 -10.85 11.49
N PRO A 18 -5.75 -11.75 10.72
CA PRO A 18 -5.80 -13.20 10.97
C PRO A 18 -5.35 -13.59 12.38
N ASN A 19 -4.35 -12.89 12.92
CA ASN A 19 -3.82 -13.08 14.26
C ASN A 19 -4.39 -12.03 15.23
N GLY A 20 -5.61 -11.55 14.97
CA GLY A 20 -6.23 -10.56 15.84
C GLY A 20 -6.50 -11.13 17.23
N ASN A 21 -6.20 -10.33 18.26
CA ASN A 21 -6.35 -10.67 19.66
C ASN A 21 -7.56 -9.97 20.32
N ALA A 22 -8.44 -9.38 19.53
CA ALA A 22 -9.70 -8.76 19.96
C ALA A 22 -10.77 -8.85 18.86
N ILE A 23 -12.04 -8.86 19.26
CA ILE A 23 -13.20 -8.79 18.37
C ILE A 23 -14.02 -7.54 18.72
N LEU A 24 -14.18 -6.63 17.77
CA LEU A 24 -15.12 -5.51 17.88
C LEU A 24 -16.50 -5.96 17.40
N VAL A 25 -17.54 -5.70 18.16
CA VAL A 25 -18.95 -5.93 17.78
C VAL A 25 -19.58 -4.58 17.58
N VAL A 26 -19.89 -4.26 16.32
CA VAL A 26 -20.17 -2.88 15.89
C VAL A 26 -21.61 -2.73 15.43
N GLY A 27 -22.24 -1.64 15.88
CA GLY A 27 -23.58 -1.23 15.48
C GLY A 27 -24.69 -2.17 15.95
N PRO A 28 -25.96 -1.81 15.67
CA PRO A 28 -27.12 -2.62 16.04
C PRO A 28 -27.19 -3.96 15.29
N GLN A 29 -26.47 -4.08 14.16
CA GLN A 29 -26.33 -5.33 13.41
C GLN A 29 -25.28 -6.27 14.02
N ALA A 30 -24.58 -5.87 15.08
CA ALA A 30 -23.58 -6.66 15.78
C ALA A 30 -22.47 -7.22 14.86
N VAL A 31 -22.02 -6.43 13.89
CA VAL A 31 -20.97 -6.84 12.95
C VAL A 31 -19.67 -7.12 13.69
N ARG A 32 -19.12 -8.32 13.49
CA ARG A 32 -17.95 -8.82 14.23
C ARG A 32 -16.68 -8.61 13.43
N LEU A 33 -15.79 -7.74 13.91
CA LEU A 33 -14.50 -7.44 13.29
C LEU A 33 -13.35 -7.98 14.15
N ARG A 34 -12.58 -8.94 13.64
CA ARG A 34 -11.37 -9.43 14.31
C ARG A 34 -10.18 -8.53 13.98
N VAL A 35 -9.60 -7.96 15.03
CA VAL A 35 -8.56 -6.92 14.95
C VAL A 35 -7.42 -7.23 15.90
N HIS A 36 -6.28 -6.59 15.69
CA HIS A 36 -5.12 -6.68 16.58
C HIS A 36 -4.98 -5.39 17.39
N SER A 37 -5.16 -5.49 18.71
CA SER A 37 -5.26 -4.36 19.65
C SER A 37 -4.10 -3.39 19.54
N LEU A 38 -2.87 -3.87 19.36
CA LEU A 38 -1.67 -3.02 19.27
C LEU A 38 -1.78 -1.94 18.18
N HIS A 39 -2.35 -2.26 17.01
CA HIS A 39 -2.48 -1.28 15.93
C HIS A 39 -3.51 -0.19 16.30
N LEU A 40 -4.63 -0.59 16.92
CA LEU A 40 -5.65 0.33 17.42
C LEU A 40 -5.11 1.25 18.51
N GLN A 41 -4.40 0.68 19.49
CA GLN A 41 -3.76 1.44 20.58
C GLN A 41 -2.72 2.42 20.06
N SER A 42 -1.92 2.01 19.08
CA SER A 42 -0.90 2.87 18.48
C SER A 42 -1.52 4.01 17.65
N ALA A 43 -2.68 3.76 17.03
CA ALA A 43 -3.32 4.72 16.14
C ALA A 43 -4.33 5.66 16.83
N SER A 44 -4.73 5.40 18.08
CA SER A 44 -5.79 6.15 18.76
C SER A 44 -5.61 6.18 20.28
N LYS A 45 -5.61 7.38 20.86
CA LYS A 45 -5.61 7.59 22.33
C LYS A 45 -6.79 6.90 23.02
N VAL A 46 -7.96 6.93 22.39
CA VAL A 46 -9.19 6.34 22.95
C VAL A 46 -9.03 4.83 23.02
N PHE A 47 -8.61 4.19 21.92
CA PHE A 47 -8.33 2.76 21.94
C PHE A 47 -7.14 2.41 22.83
N ASN A 48 -6.12 3.27 22.93
CA ASN A 48 -5.00 3.08 23.85
C ASN A 48 -5.45 3.05 25.31
N ALA A 49 -6.31 4.00 25.70
CA ALA A 49 -6.89 4.05 27.03
C ALA A 49 -7.81 2.85 27.27
N MET A 50 -8.78 2.61 26.38
CA MET A 50 -9.80 1.57 26.52
C MET A 50 -9.21 0.15 26.50
N LEU A 51 -8.21 -0.12 25.66
CA LEU A 51 -7.55 -1.42 25.58
C LEU A 51 -6.34 -1.52 26.52
N GLY A 52 -6.09 -0.47 27.30
CA GLY A 52 -5.04 -0.44 28.31
C GLY A 52 -5.40 -1.25 29.56
N PRO A 53 -4.46 -1.37 30.52
CA PRO A 53 -4.63 -2.24 31.69
C PRO A 53 -5.70 -1.77 32.68
N ASN A 54 -6.24 -0.56 32.50
CA ASN A 54 -7.15 0.07 33.47
C ASN A 54 -8.63 -0.22 33.19
N TRP A 55 -8.95 -0.81 32.04
CA TRP A 55 -10.31 -1.07 31.59
C TRP A 55 -10.50 -2.56 31.32
N SER A 56 -11.74 -3.03 31.44
CA SER A 56 -12.13 -4.43 31.22
C SER A 56 -11.84 -4.89 29.80
N GLU A 57 -12.03 -3.99 28.83
CA GLU A 57 -11.86 -4.18 27.39
C GLU A 57 -10.41 -4.48 27.01
N GLY A 58 -9.45 -3.99 27.81
CA GLY A 58 -8.03 -4.29 27.67
C GLY A 58 -7.57 -5.58 28.35
N GLN A 59 -8.43 -6.25 29.13
CA GLN A 59 -8.08 -7.48 29.82
C GLN A 59 -8.29 -8.71 28.94
N GLY A 60 -7.41 -9.69 29.06
CA GLY A 60 -7.58 -10.99 28.40
C GLY A 60 -7.43 -10.98 26.88
N LEU A 61 -6.79 -9.95 26.31
CA LEU A 61 -6.43 -9.90 24.89
C LEU A 61 -5.57 -11.11 24.50
N SER A 62 -6.12 -12.02 23.69
CA SER A 62 -5.48 -13.28 23.29
C SER A 62 -5.89 -13.65 21.86
N GLU A 63 -4.97 -14.24 21.10
CA GLU A 63 -5.27 -14.72 19.74
C GLU A 63 -6.13 -15.99 19.77
N GLU A 64 -6.00 -16.81 20.80
CA GLU A 64 -6.70 -18.09 20.96
C GLU A 64 -8.15 -17.88 21.39
N SER A 65 -8.38 -16.90 22.27
CA SER A 65 -9.71 -16.56 22.79
C SER A 65 -9.88 -15.04 22.87
N PRO A 66 -10.01 -14.37 21.70
CA PRO A 66 -10.09 -12.90 21.66
C PRO A 66 -11.35 -12.39 22.37
N PRO A 67 -11.21 -11.45 23.32
CA PRO A 67 -12.34 -10.86 24.00
C PRO A 67 -13.18 -10.02 23.03
N THR A 68 -14.45 -9.88 23.37
CA THR A 68 -15.42 -9.10 22.59
C THR A 68 -15.59 -7.72 23.21
N ILE A 69 -15.51 -6.68 22.37
CA ILE A 69 -15.67 -5.28 22.74
C ILE A 69 -16.90 -4.75 22.01
N LEU A 70 -17.88 -4.25 22.76
CA LEU A 70 -19.15 -3.77 22.21
C LEU A 70 -19.04 -2.29 21.82
N LEU A 71 -19.44 -1.98 20.58
CA LEU A 71 -19.44 -0.65 19.97
C LEU A 71 -20.80 -0.43 19.27
N GLU A 72 -21.89 -0.50 20.05
CA GLU A 72 -23.27 -0.57 19.56
C GLU A 72 -23.75 0.70 18.85
N GLU A 73 -23.12 1.85 19.16
CA GLU A 73 -23.47 3.17 18.62
C GLU A 73 -22.74 3.50 17.30
N ASP A 74 -21.69 2.74 16.96
CA ASP A 74 -20.83 3.02 15.81
C ASP A 74 -21.39 2.43 14.51
N ASP A 75 -21.07 3.07 13.38
CA ASP A 75 -21.39 2.56 12.06
C ASP A 75 -20.45 1.39 11.67
N PRO A 76 -21.00 0.20 11.35
CA PRO A 76 -20.19 -0.98 11.06
C PRO A 76 -19.24 -0.82 9.87
N GLU A 77 -19.67 -0.15 8.82
CA GLU A 77 -18.88 -0.02 7.59
C GLU A 77 -17.77 1.02 7.76
N ALA A 78 -18.07 2.14 8.43
CA ALA A 78 -17.08 3.13 8.80
C ALA A 78 -16.01 2.52 9.70
N LEU A 79 -16.39 1.76 10.73
CA LEU A 79 -15.41 1.15 11.64
C LEU A 79 -14.60 0.05 10.95
N ARG A 80 -15.20 -0.71 10.02
CA ARG A 80 -14.47 -1.65 9.17
C ARG A 80 -13.41 -0.95 8.34
N ILE A 81 -13.75 0.16 7.67
CA ILE A 81 -12.80 0.95 6.89
C ILE A 81 -11.65 1.46 7.77
N ILE A 82 -11.98 2.06 8.92
CA ILE A 82 -10.98 2.55 9.89
C ILE A 82 -10.03 1.42 10.29
N CYS A 83 -10.58 0.26 10.66
CA CYS A 83 -9.79 -0.89 11.07
C CYS A 83 -8.92 -1.42 9.92
N CYS A 84 -9.44 -1.49 8.69
CA CYS A 84 -8.63 -1.88 7.52
C CYS A 84 -7.45 -0.93 7.32
N VAL A 85 -7.64 0.39 7.43
CA VAL A 85 -6.56 1.36 7.29
C VAL A 85 -5.53 1.24 8.42
N ILE A 86 -5.98 1.16 9.68
CA ILE A 86 -5.11 0.98 10.86
C ILE A 86 -4.26 -0.31 10.75
N HIS A 87 -4.81 -1.36 10.14
CA HIS A 87 -4.13 -2.65 9.94
C HIS A 87 -3.40 -2.76 8.59
N HIS A 88 -3.32 -1.67 7.81
CA HIS A 88 -2.71 -1.64 6.49
C HIS A 88 -3.31 -2.64 5.47
N ARG A 89 -4.60 -2.96 5.63
CA ARG A 89 -5.41 -3.80 4.75
C ARG A 89 -6.12 -2.97 3.67
N ASN A 90 -5.36 -2.09 3.02
CA ASN A 90 -5.92 -1.15 2.04
C ASN A 90 -6.54 -1.86 0.81
N ASP A 91 -6.08 -3.08 0.49
CA ASP A 91 -6.62 -3.89 -0.59
C ASP A 91 -8.04 -4.42 -0.28
N ASP A 92 -8.43 -4.46 0.99
CA ASP A 92 -9.75 -4.94 1.45
C ASP A 92 -10.79 -3.81 1.56
N LEU A 93 -10.39 -2.57 1.24
CA LEU A 93 -11.29 -1.42 1.20
C LEU A 93 -12.21 -1.52 -0.03
N PRO A 94 -13.51 -1.18 0.11
CA PRO A 94 -14.41 -1.14 -1.03
C PRO A 94 -13.89 -0.10 -2.04
N HIS A 95 -14.03 -0.33 -3.35
CA HIS A 95 -13.57 0.61 -4.39
C HIS A 95 -14.52 1.81 -4.60
N THR A 96 -15.69 1.81 -3.97
CA THR A 96 -16.68 2.89 -4.01
C THR A 96 -17.36 2.99 -2.64
N LEU A 97 -17.47 4.20 -2.09
CA LEU A 97 -18.16 4.43 -0.82
C LEU A 97 -19.70 4.31 -0.96
N PRO A 98 -20.41 3.88 0.09
CA PRO A 98 -21.86 3.97 0.16
C PRO A 98 -22.33 5.43 0.03
N PRO A 99 -23.48 5.70 -0.62
CA PRO A 99 -24.04 7.05 -0.68
C PRO A 99 -24.37 7.57 0.72
N GLY A 100 -23.58 8.49 1.25
CA GLY A 100 -23.74 9.05 2.61
C GLY A 100 -22.42 9.41 3.30
N LEU A 101 -21.32 8.77 2.90
CA LEU A 101 -19.96 9.15 3.27
C LEU A 101 -19.40 9.99 2.11
N GLY A 102 -19.34 11.32 2.25
CA GLY A 102 -19.03 12.24 1.14
C GLY A 102 -17.80 11.85 0.32
N THR A 103 -17.84 12.10 -1.00
CA THR A 103 -16.69 11.91 -1.91
C THR A 103 -15.54 12.82 -1.47
N PRO A 104 -14.36 12.27 -1.13
CA PRO A 104 -13.39 11.85 -2.15
C PRO A 104 -12.81 10.43 -1.96
N ASP A 105 -11.98 10.03 -2.92
CA ASP A 105 -11.34 8.73 -3.14
C ASP A 105 -10.95 7.97 -1.85
N LEU A 106 -11.18 6.65 -1.77
CA LEU A 106 -11.03 5.87 -0.52
C LEU A 106 -9.63 5.86 0.06
N ILE A 107 -8.62 6.05 -0.79
CA ILE A 107 -7.25 6.25 -0.34
C ILE A 107 -7.16 7.62 0.33
N GLU A 108 -7.68 8.69 -0.28
CA GLU A 108 -7.64 10.03 0.30
C GLU A 108 -8.50 10.14 1.57
N THR A 109 -9.69 9.53 1.62
CA THR A 109 -10.54 9.48 2.82
C THR A 109 -9.98 8.55 3.88
N GLY A 110 -9.43 7.39 3.51
CA GLY A 110 -8.71 6.51 4.44
C GLY A 110 -7.48 7.20 5.01
N TYR A 111 -6.73 7.94 4.18
CA TYR A 111 -5.64 8.81 4.63
C TYR A 111 -6.17 9.96 5.48
N LEU A 112 -7.25 10.66 5.13
CA LEU A 112 -7.79 11.78 5.90
C LEU A 112 -8.36 11.34 7.25
N VAL A 113 -9.04 10.19 7.31
CA VAL A 113 -9.59 9.62 8.55
C VAL A 113 -8.47 9.02 9.40
N ALA A 114 -7.58 8.20 8.82
CA ALA A 114 -6.42 7.71 9.55
C ALA A 114 -5.52 8.84 9.98
N SER A 115 -5.39 9.90 9.18
CA SER A 115 -4.62 11.07 9.57
C SER A 115 -5.36 11.93 10.59
N ALA A 116 -6.69 12.02 10.59
CA ALA A 116 -7.44 12.64 11.69
C ALA A 116 -7.27 11.85 13.01
N PHE A 117 -7.17 10.52 12.93
CA PHE A 117 -6.89 9.64 14.09
C PHE A 117 -5.40 9.66 14.52
N LEU A 118 -4.46 9.64 13.58
CA LEU A 118 -3.00 9.63 13.78
C LEU A 118 -2.45 11.01 14.11
N PHE A 119 -3.01 12.10 13.57
CA PHE A 119 -2.60 13.47 13.88
C PHE A 119 -3.11 13.94 15.25
N GLY A 120 -3.92 13.12 15.94
CA GLY A 120 -4.19 13.27 17.37
C GLY A 120 -2.99 12.88 18.26
N ASP A 121 -2.01 12.12 17.74
CA ASP A 121 -0.73 11.83 18.39
C ASP A 121 0.37 11.55 17.35
N MET A 122 1.12 12.60 17.03
CA MET A 122 2.20 12.61 16.04
C MET A 122 3.49 11.93 16.54
N ASP A 123 3.37 10.77 17.19
CA ASP A 123 4.51 10.02 17.76
C ASP A 123 4.80 8.69 17.03
N THR A 124 3.95 8.27 16.08
CA THR A 124 4.10 6.95 15.44
C THR A 124 5.09 6.91 14.29
N LEU A 125 5.34 8.04 13.60
CA LEU A 125 6.35 8.17 12.55
C LEU A 125 6.88 9.62 12.53
N PRO A 126 8.19 9.85 12.75
CA PRO A 126 8.76 11.19 12.62
C PRO A 126 8.45 11.80 11.26
N TRP A 127 8.14 13.10 11.21
CA TRP A 127 7.87 13.82 9.95
C TRP A 127 8.96 13.60 8.89
N LYS A 128 10.22 13.45 9.35
CA LYS A 128 11.36 13.10 8.51
C LYS A 128 11.15 11.79 7.76
N THR A 129 10.56 10.77 8.38
CA THR A 129 10.25 9.49 7.74
C THR A 129 9.14 9.63 6.71
N ILE A 130 8.08 10.37 7.01
CA ILE A 130 6.98 10.65 6.06
C ILE A 130 7.53 11.39 4.84
N TYR A 131 8.28 12.46 5.07
CA TYR A 131 8.93 13.23 4.00
C TYR A 131 9.83 12.34 3.13
N LEU A 132 10.69 11.51 3.73
CA LEU A 132 11.58 10.62 2.99
C LEU A 132 10.80 9.56 2.20
N LEU A 133 9.73 8.99 2.77
CA LEU A 133 8.87 8.05 2.06
C LEU A 133 8.21 8.72 0.85
N GLU A 134 7.68 9.93 1.02
CA GLU A 134 7.09 10.73 -0.03
C GLU A 134 8.10 11.11 -1.13
N GLU A 135 9.30 11.51 -0.75
CA GLU A 135 10.41 11.80 -1.66
C GLU A 135 10.79 10.56 -2.47
N ARG A 136 10.99 9.40 -1.82
CA ARG A 136 11.39 8.15 -2.48
C ARG A 136 10.30 7.64 -3.41
N ARG A 137 9.04 7.72 -2.99
CA ARG A 137 7.88 7.38 -3.82
C ARG A 137 7.81 8.25 -5.07
N THR A 138 8.01 9.56 -4.92
CA THR A 138 7.98 10.52 -6.03
C THR A 138 9.15 10.29 -6.98
N ARG A 139 10.36 10.06 -6.46
CA ARG A 139 11.54 9.72 -7.27
C ARG A 139 11.33 8.42 -8.06
N MET A 140 10.77 7.39 -7.43
CA MET A 140 10.48 6.13 -8.13
C MET A 140 9.48 6.34 -9.29
N ARG A 141 8.46 7.19 -9.11
CA ARG A 141 7.56 7.56 -10.21
C ARG A 141 8.29 8.29 -11.34
N ALA A 142 9.17 9.22 -11.00
CA ALA A 142 9.97 9.96 -11.98
C ALA A 142 10.91 9.04 -12.77
N GLU A 143 11.64 8.14 -12.12
CA GLU A 143 12.51 7.16 -12.80
C GLU A 143 11.69 6.19 -13.68
N LEU A 144 10.50 5.76 -13.23
CA LEU A 144 9.62 4.93 -14.04
C LEU A 144 9.07 5.68 -15.26
N ALA A 145 8.75 6.96 -15.10
CA ALA A 145 8.37 7.82 -16.21
C ALA A 145 9.55 8.03 -17.17
N GLU A 146 10.77 8.26 -16.68
CA GLU A 146 11.93 8.35 -17.55
C GLU A 146 12.09 7.08 -18.41
N LEU A 147 11.88 5.90 -17.85
CA LEU A 147 11.89 4.64 -18.61
C LEU A 147 10.80 4.55 -19.67
N LEU A 148 9.59 5.03 -19.39
CA LEU A 148 8.49 4.94 -20.35
C LEU A 148 8.60 5.99 -21.47
N TRP A 149 9.08 7.20 -21.16
CA TRP A 149 9.17 8.31 -22.11
C TRP A 149 10.50 8.35 -22.88
N THR A 150 11.52 7.61 -22.43
CA THR A 150 12.72 7.38 -23.25
C THR A 150 12.33 6.48 -24.43
N ASP A 151 12.49 6.96 -25.66
CA ASP A 151 12.24 6.16 -26.86
C ASP A 151 13.24 5.00 -26.93
N PRO A 152 12.80 3.74 -26.72
CA PRO A 152 13.71 2.60 -26.75
C PRO A 152 14.02 2.16 -28.19
N SER A 153 13.34 2.73 -29.19
CA SER A 153 13.39 2.28 -30.58
C SER A 153 14.46 2.99 -31.39
N CYS A 154 15.19 2.21 -32.17
CA CYS A 154 16.05 2.74 -33.22
C CYS A 154 15.23 2.92 -34.51
N LEU A 155 15.66 3.83 -35.40
CA LEU A 155 15.10 3.98 -36.75
C LEU A 155 15.13 2.68 -37.57
N CYS A 156 16.02 1.73 -37.23
CA CYS A 156 16.04 0.41 -37.86
C CYS A 156 14.93 -0.55 -37.37
N GLY A 157 14.06 -0.10 -36.46
CA GLY A 157 12.99 -0.90 -35.86
C GLY A 157 13.45 -1.86 -34.78
N TRP A 158 14.70 -1.74 -34.28
CA TRP A 158 15.11 -2.46 -33.07
C TRP A 158 14.25 -1.97 -31.90
N ASN A 159 13.69 -2.91 -31.14
CA ASN A 159 12.80 -2.66 -30.00
C ASN A 159 11.45 -1.98 -30.34
N LYS A 160 10.97 -2.11 -31.59
CA LYS A 160 9.71 -1.48 -32.05
C LYS A 160 8.49 -1.91 -31.24
N LEU A 161 8.33 -3.20 -30.93
CA LEU A 161 7.18 -3.70 -30.16
C LEU A 161 7.14 -3.15 -28.74
N LEU A 162 8.30 -2.97 -28.10
CA LEU A 162 8.38 -2.34 -26.78
C LEU A 162 7.89 -0.90 -26.83
N LYS A 163 8.31 -0.15 -27.85
CA LYS A 163 7.82 1.22 -28.10
C LYS A 163 6.30 1.25 -28.28
N GLU A 164 5.76 0.43 -29.18
CA GLU A 164 4.31 0.40 -29.45
C GLU A 164 3.51 0.13 -28.16
N ARG A 165 4.02 -0.72 -27.26
CA ARG A 165 3.36 -0.95 -25.96
C ARG A 165 3.54 0.19 -24.97
N TYR A 166 4.71 0.83 -24.94
CA TYR A 166 4.92 2.01 -24.09
C TYR A 166 4.01 3.15 -24.52
N GLU A 167 3.81 3.35 -25.82
CA GLU A 167 2.84 4.30 -26.38
C GLU A 167 1.41 3.99 -25.92
N VAL A 168 1.01 2.71 -25.86
CA VAL A 168 -0.30 2.32 -25.29
C VAL A 168 -0.40 2.74 -23.82
N LEU A 169 0.66 2.56 -23.02
CA LEU A 169 0.65 2.97 -21.61
C LEU A 169 0.60 4.49 -21.45
N GLN A 170 1.36 5.23 -22.27
CA GLN A 170 1.34 6.69 -22.31
C GLN A 170 -0.05 7.22 -22.71
N GLY A 171 -0.74 6.54 -23.63
CA GLY A 171 -2.11 6.88 -24.01
C GLY A 171 -3.15 6.47 -22.97
N THR A 172 -2.88 5.45 -22.16
CA THR A 172 -3.78 4.97 -21.09
C THR A 172 -3.75 5.87 -19.86
N TYR A 173 -2.59 6.45 -19.54
CA TYR A 173 -2.38 7.23 -18.33
C TYR A 173 -1.81 8.59 -18.67
N LYS A 174 -2.59 9.66 -18.46
CA LYS A 174 -2.05 11.03 -18.56
C LYS A 174 -1.03 11.30 -17.46
N PRO A 175 -0.12 12.28 -17.63
CA PRO A 175 0.92 12.57 -16.64
C PRO A 175 0.40 12.82 -15.20
N LEU A 176 -0.76 13.46 -15.04
CA LEU A 176 -1.36 13.70 -13.72
C LEU A 176 -2.02 12.44 -13.15
N GLU A 177 -2.79 11.70 -13.97
CA GLU A 177 -3.44 10.45 -13.57
C GLU A 177 -2.41 9.42 -13.08
N TRP A 178 -1.18 9.46 -13.62
CA TRP A 178 -0.08 8.60 -13.16
C TRP A 178 0.28 8.81 -11.68
N LEU A 179 0.18 10.04 -11.17
CA LEU A 179 0.52 10.34 -9.78
C LEU A 179 -0.48 9.69 -8.81
N GLU A 180 -1.72 9.53 -9.25
CA GLU A 180 -2.83 8.98 -8.47
C GLU A 180 -2.92 7.45 -8.58
N VAL A 181 -2.41 6.86 -9.67
CA VAL A 181 -2.42 5.41 -9.87
C VAL A 181 -1.36 4.70 -9.00
N PRO A 182 -1.67 3.54 -8.40
CA PRO A 182 -0.67 2.71 -7.71
C PRO A 182 0.48 2.31 -8.62
N ILE A 183 1.72 2.59 -8.19
CA ILE A 183 2.95 2.31 -8.96
C ILE A 183 3.04 0.81 -9.33
N SER A 184 2.58 -0.07 -8.44
CA SER A 184 2.54 -1.52 -8.66
C SER A 184 1.74 -1.92 -9.90
N ARG A 185 0.62 -1.23 -10.17
CA ARG A 185 -0.22 -1.48 -11.35
C ARG A 185 0.50 -1.11 -12.65
N ILE A 186 1.23 0.00 -12.63
CA ILE A 186 2.02 0.48 -13.78
C ILE A 186 3.18 -0.48 -14.05
N ILE A 187 3.93 -0.87 -13.01
CA ILE A 187 5.00 -1.87 -13.09
C ILE A 187 4.46 -3.19 -13.64
N GLY A 188 3.29 -3.65 -13.16
CA GLY A 188 2.66 -4.87 -13.63
C GLY A 188 2.41 -4.86 -15.13
N LYS A 189 1.90 -3.74 -15.67
CA LYS A 189 1.70 -3.59 -17.11
C LYS A 189 3.00 -3.53 -17.91
N MET A 190 4.06 -2.94 -17.35
CA MET A 190 5.37 -2.92 -18.01
C MET A 190 6.02 -4.32 -18.07
N LYS A 191 5.88 -5.13 -17.00
CA LYS A 191 6.47 -6.49 -16.89
C LYS A 191 5.92 -7.52 -17.89
N VAL A 192 4.68 -7.38 -18.34
CA VAL A 192 4.03 -8.33 -19.26
C VAL A 192 4.54 -8.16 -20.71
N THR A 193 5.55 -7.32 -20.92
CA THR A 193 6.15 -7.07 -22.23
C THR A 193 7.36 -7.97 -22.44
N PRO A 194 7.30 -8.95 -23.35
CA PRO A 194 8.49 -9.70 -23.75
C PRO A 194 9.48 -8.74 -24.39
N GLU A 195 10.70 -8.72 -23.86
CA GLU A 195 11.85 -8.12 -24.52
C GLU A 195 12.18 -8.99 -25.75
N GLU A 196 11.61 -8.67 -26.93
CA GLU A 196 12.08 -9.24 -28.20
C GLU A 196 13.44 -8.63 -28.56
N LEU A 197 14.47 -9.16 -27.91
CA LEU A 197 15.84 -8.70 -28.04
C LEU A 197 16.65 -9.76 -28.77
N GLU A 198 16.71 -9.65 -30.08
CA GLU A 198 17.78 -10.27 -30.86
C GLU A 198 18.86 -9.22 -31.18
N PRO A 199 20.15 -9.60 -31.13
CA PRO A 199 21.21 -8.73 -31.59
C PRO A 199 20.97 -8.31 -33.04
N LYS A 200 21.08 -7.01 -33.33
CA LYS A 200 20.78 -6.48 -34.68
C LYS A 200 21.82 -5.46 -35.10
N ARG A 201 22.38 -5.65 -36.30
CA ARG A 201 23.21 -4.63 -36.95
C ARG A 201 22.29 -3.55 -37.55
N CYS A 202 22.54 -2.30 -37.20
CA CYS A 202 21.81 -1.14 -37.67
C CYS A 202 22.73 -0.24 -38.50
N SER A 203 22.25 0.20 -39.67
CA SER A 203 22.89 1.28 -40.46
C SER A 203 21.94 2.46 -40.52
N SER A 204 22.13 3.45 -39.65
CA SER A 204 21.32 4.67 -39.62
C SER A 204 22.22 5.89 -39.85
N ASN A 205 21.80 6.83 -40.70
CA ASN A 205 22.51 8.08 -41.00
C ASN A 205 24.00 7.91 -41.38
N GLY A 206 24.35 6.85 -42.11
CA GLY A 206 25.72 6.60 -42.55
C GLY A 206 26.66 6.03 -41.48
N TYR A 207 26.18 5.78 -40.25
CA TYR A 207 26.92 5.11 -39.19
C TYR A 207 26.37 3.70 -38.95
N TYR A 208 27.27 2.78 -38.60
CA TYR A 208 26.91 1.41 -38.20
C TYR A 208 26.90 1.31 -36.68
N THR A 209 25.74 0.97 -36.11
CA THR A 209 25.58 0.71 -34.68
C THR A 209 25.16 -0.75 -34.51
N PHE A 210 25.73 -1.44 -33.54
CA PHE A 210 25.32 -2.80 -33.20
C PHE A 210 24.43 -2.76 -31.97
N HIS A 211 23.20 -3.24 -32.10
CA HIS A 211 22.31 -3.41 -30.97
C HIS A 211 22.59 -4.75 -30.31
N GLU A 212 22.96 -4.71 -29.04
CA GLU A 212 23.14 -5.88 -28.20
C GLU A 212 21.89 -6.12 -27.36
N VAL A 213 21.70 -7.35 -26.93
CA VAL A 213 20.65 -7.71 -25.97
C VAL A 213 21.08 -7.14 -24.61
N PRO A 214 20.29 -6.25 -23.97
CA PRO A 214 20.51 -5.84 -22.60
C PRO A 214 20.83 -7.03 -21.67
N THR A 215 21.85 -6.90 -20.83
CA THR A 215 22.19 -7.91 -19.83
C THR A 215 22.29 -7.30 -18.45
N GLY A 216 22.03 -8.11 -17.41
CA GLY A 216 22.16 -7.68 -16.01
C GLY A 216 21.37 -6.41 -15.70
N GLN A 217 22.08 -5.34 -15.33
CA GLN A 217 21.51 -4.06 -14.91
C GLN A 217 20.80 -3.30 -16.04
N ASP A 218 21.10 -3.58 -17.31
CA ASP A 218 20.50 -2.85 -18.44
C ASP A 218 19.13 -3.38 -18.86
N THR A 219 18.80 -4.61 -18.45
CA THR A 219 17.46 -5.21 -18.63
C THR A 219 16.41 -4.42 -17.88
N PHE A 220 15.14 -4.49 -18.32
CA PHE A 220 14.03 -3.88 -17.56
C PHE A 220 14.01 -4.36 -16.10
N GLN A 221 14.20 -5.65 -15.88
CA GLN A 221 14.22 -6.23 -14.54
C GLN A 221 15.41 -5.74 -13.71
N GLY A 222 16.61 -5.63 -14.30
CA GLY A 222 17.80 -5.06 -13.65
C GLY A 222 17.61 -3.59 -13.26
N LYS A 223 17.05 -2.78 -14.15
CA LYS A 223 16.68 -1.38 -13.88
C LYS A 223 15.64 -1.29 -12.76
N MET A 224 14.65 -2.17 -12.77
CA MET A 224 13.62 -2.22 -11.73
C MET A 224 14.19 -2.55 -10.35
N GLU A 225 15.06 -3.56 -10.25
CA GLU A 225 15.73 -3.90 -8.99
C GLU A 225 16.66 -2.77 -8.52
N ALA A 226 17.36 -2.09 -9.43
CA ALA A 226 18.15 -0.91 -9.10
C ALA A 226 17.28 0.24 -8.56
N MET A 227 16.13 0.53 -9.19
CA MET A 227 15.17 1.53 -8.71
C MET A 227 14.62 1.17 -7.33
N LYS A 228 14.23 -0.09 -7.11
CA LYS A 228 13.76 -0.56 -5.79
C LYS A 228 14.83 -0.40 -4.72
N LYS A 229 16.07 -0.78 -5.04
CA LYS A 229 17.20 -0.63 -4.12
C LYS A 229 17.44 0.85 -3.77
N LYS A 230 17.39 1.76 -4.75
CA LYS A 230 17.47 3.22 -4.51
C LYS A 230 16.28 3.76 -3.73
N ALA A 231 15.07 3.24 -3.93
CA ALA A 231 13.86 3.67 -3.23
C ALA A 231 13.80 3.15 -1.79
N SER A 232 14.52 2.07 -1.48
CA SER A 232 14.55 1.48 -0.14
C SER A 232 15.05 2.47 0.92
N ILE A 233 14.42 2.42 2.09
CA ILE A 233 14.78 3.24 3.25
C ILE A 233 15.15 2.29 4.39
N CYS A 234 16.29 2.54 5.03
CA CYS A 234 16.62 1.87 6.28
C CYS A 234 16.19 2.75 7.45
N LEU A 235 15.25 2.25 8.26
CA LEU A 235 14.73 2.98 9.41
C LEU A 235 15.84 3.30 10.44
N ASP A 236 16.77 2.38 10.70
CA ASP A 236 17.91 2.64 11.59
C ASP A 236 18.74 3.86 11.12
N CYS A 237 18.94 4.02 9.80
CA CYS A 237 19.65 5.16 9.21
C CYS A 237 18.81 6.46 9.17
N VAL A 238 17.49 6.36 9.18
CA VAL A 238 16.62 7.54 9.26
C VAL A 238 16.62 8.10 10.68
N HIS A 239 16.70 7.23 11.68
CA HIS A 239 16.73 7.61 13.10
C HIS A 239 18.10 8.10 13.57
N ASP A 240 19.20 7.60 13.02
CA ASP A 240 20.57 8.01 13.37
C ASP A 240 21.27 8.66 12.17
N GLU A 241 21.38 9.99 12.17
CA GLU A 241 22.00 10.77 11.08
C GLU A 241 23.45 10.39 10.78
N LYS A 242 24.12 9.71 11.71
CA LYS A 242 25.51 9.27 11.54
C LYS A 242 25.60 7.79 11.17
N ALA A 243 24.46 7.09 11.03
CA ALA A 243 24.36 5.66 10.73
C ALA A 243 25.25 4.76 11.61
N LYS A 244 25.66 5.25 12.80
CA LYS A 244 26.65 4.58 13.66
C LYS A 244 26.07 3.32 14.29
N SER A 245 24.76 3.27 14.41
CA SER A 245 24.00 2.18 15.02
C SER A 245 23.22 1.32 14.03
N CYS A 246 23.38 1.54 12.71
CA CYS A 246 22.63 0.75 11.72
C CYS A 246 22.99 -0.74 11.82
N ARG A 247 21.99 -1.58 12.07
CA ARG A 247 22.17 -3.04 12.21
C ARG A 247 22.35 -3.76 10.87
N PHE A 248 22.16 -3.05 9.77
CA PHE A 248 22.20 -3.61 8.42
C PHE A 248 23.40 -3.09 7.64
N LYS A 249 24.02 -3.97 6.85
CA LYS A 249 24.99 -3.56 5.84
C LYS A 249 24.22 -3.12 4.60
N HIS A 250 24.37 -1.85 4.22
CA HIS A 250 23.91 -1.37 2.91
C HIS A 250 24.95 -1.73 1.86
N GLY A 251 24.50 -2.27 0.73
CA GLY A 251 25.35 -2.56 -0.43
C GLY A 251 25.03 -1.68 -1.61
#